data_AF-A0A2T2TJH1-F1
#
_entry.id   AF-A0A2T2TJH1-F1
#
_cell.length_a   1.000
_cell.length_b   1.000
_cell.length_c   1.000
_cell.angle_alpha   90.00
_cell.angle_beta   90.00
_cell.angle_gamma   90.00
#
_symmetry.space_group_name_H-M   'P 1'
#
loop_
_entity.id
_entity.type
_entity.pdbx_description
1 polymer ?
#
loop_
_entity_poly.entity_id
_entity_poly.type
_entity_poly.pdbx_seq_one_letter_code
_entity_poly.pdbx_strand_id
1 'polypeptide(L)'
;MYRASVSSLLHGLSGAIVLLLPLLLMGCGGGDLYSVNEGQVAQRFLPPERTVHHPDSLQDLTVTEGDDKLKYQLERDYQSLVQKWSSSYRRLGAGRSVQQSQTYATFWSLELALASLQPEVGIVSLRKEKARELLERRRKSYSKTIQIDVYWFTGRGANGIIAGPSARTVLRVGDRTLRPTRADHGPLREAYVSGGETALYRRNTLHFPRTVEGTDVLTDSADVELTVRRSGLSSRERFSWTWEDEG
;
A
#
# COMPACT_ATOMS: atom_id res chain seq x y z
N MET A 1 14.78 -27.73 71.49
CA MET A 1 14.31 -26.78 72.53
C MET A 1 15.40 -25.71 72.64
N TYR A 2 15.08 -24.40 72.51
CA TYR A 2 16.02 -23.24 72.47
C TYR A 2 17.01 -23.23 71.25
N ARG A 3 17.13 -22.18 70.39
CA ARG A 3 17.53 -20.75 70.56
C ARG A 3 18.86 -20.65 71.34
N ALA A 4 19.94 -19.92 71.00
CA ALA A 4 20.21 -18.69 70.24
C ALA A 4 21.77 -18.52 70.12
N SER A 5 22.41 -17.59 69.39
CA SER A 5 22.04 -16.76 68.21
C SER A 5 23.21 -15.84 67.77
N VAL A 6 23.65 -15.95 66.50
CA VAL A 6 24.14 -14.84 65.62
C VAL A 6 25.55 -14.19 65.84
N SER A 7 26.25 -14.00 64.72
CA SER A 7 27.43 -13.12 64.46
C SER A 7 28.79 -13.54 65.05
N SER A 8 29.95 -13.28 64.40
CA SER A 8 30.23 -12.31 63.32
C SER A 8 31.53 -12.59 62.54
N LEU A 9 31.61 -12.13 61.27
CA LEU A 9 32.85 -11.78 60.52
C LEU A 9 33.80 -12.96 60.12
N LEU A 10 34.50 -12.98 58.97
CA LEU A 10 34.63 -12.02 57.85
C LEU A 10 35.26 -12.67 56.58
N HIS A 11 35.04 -12.05 55.42
CA HIS A 11 35.71 -12.24 54.09
C HIS A 11 35.42 -13.52 53.27
N GLY A 12 35.03 -13.33 52.00
CA GLY A 12 34.78 -14.43 51.05
C GLY A 12 34.29 -14.00 49.65
N LEU A 13 35.08 -13.14 48.97
CA LEU A 13 35.07 -12.81 47.53
C LEU A 13 33.75 -12.72 46.71
N SER A 14 33.59 -11.53 46.12
CA SER A 14 33.03 -11.23 44.79
C SER A 14 32.54 -12.42 43.92
N GLY A 15 31.24 -12.73 43.98
CA GLY A 15 30.53 -13.49 42.96
C GLY A 15 29.76 -12.55 42.03
N ALA A 16 30.21 -12.40 40.78
CA ALA A 16 29.56 -11.51 39.81
C ALA A 16 28.13 -11.98 39.49
N ILE A 17 27.16 -11.07 39.57
CA ILE A 17 25.80 -11.29 39.09
C ILE A 17 25.86 -11.33 37.56
N VAL A 18 25.93 -12.54 37.00
CA VAL A 18 25.76 -12.76 35.55
C VAL A 18 24.29 -12.56 35.23
N LEU A 19 23.93 -11.30 34.98
CA LEU A 19 22.59 -10.88 34.58
C LEU A 19 22.38 -11.29 33.12
N LEU A 20 22.04 -12.57 32.93
CA LEU A 20 21.69 -13.19 31.66
C LEU A 20 20.40 -12.58 31.11
N LEU A 21 20.52 -11.38 30.54
CA LEU A 21 19.52 -10.80 29.66
C LEU A 21 19.31 -11.76 28.47
N PRO A 22 18.09 -12.28 28.25
CA PRO A 22 17.79 -12.96 27.01
C PRO A 22 17.82 -11.91 25.89
N LEU A 23 18.89 -11.94 25.10
CA LEU A 23 18.94 -11.31 23.78
C LEU A 23 17.81 -11.91 22.96
N LEU A 24 16.66 -11.22 22.93
CA LEU A 24 15.56 -11.48 22.01
C LEU A 24 16.04 -11.18 20.59
N LEU A 25 16.71 -12.17 20.01
CA LEU A 25 16.93 -12.30 18.58
C LEU A 25 15.57 -12.49 17.90
N MET A 26 14.82 -11.40 17.75
CA MET A 26 13.74 -11.29 16.76
C MET A 26 14.36 -11.30 15.36
N GLY A 27 14.82 -12.48 14.96
CA GLY A 27 15.50 -12.76 13.71
C GLY A 27 14.84 -13.92 12.97
N CYS A 28 13.53 -13.83 12.74
CA CYS A 28 12.81 -14.74 11.85
C CYS A 28 11.49 -14.10 11.37
N GLY A 29 11.12 -14.29 10.09
CA GLY A 29 9.75 -14.00 9.64
C GLY A 29 9.47 -12.68 8.92
N GLY A 30 10.45 -12.01 8.30
CA GLY A 30 10.20 -10.79 7.51
C GLY A 30 9.39 -10.95 6.20
N GLY A 31 8.97 -12.18 5.87
CA GLY A 31 8.31 -12.49 4.59
C GLY A 31 6.82 -12.15 4.52
N ASP A 32 6.10 -12.21 5.64
CA ASP A 32 4.66 -11.97 5.66
C ASP A 32 4.33 -10.46 5.68
N LEU A 33 5.09 -9.70 6.48
CA LEU A 33 4.90 -8.26 6.72
C LEU A 33 4.94 -7.39 5.44
N TYR A 34 5.59 -7.86 4.38
CA TYR A 34 5.73 -7.18 3.10
C TYR A 34 5.02 -7.88 1.93
N SER A 35 4.19 -8.88 2.23
CA SER A 35 3.33 -9.54 1.24
C SER A 35 1.97 -8.84 1.11
N VAL A 36 1.22 -9.16 0.05
CA VAL A 36 -0.16 -8.74 -0.13
C VAL A 36 -0.95 -9.93 -0.66
N ASN A 37 -2.09 -10.22 -0.05
CA ASN A 37 -3.07 -11.15 -0.58
C ASN A 37 -4.22 -10.33 -1.18
N GLU A 38 -4.24 -10.16 -2.51
CA GLU A 38 -5.25 -9.36 -3.21
C GLU A 38 -6.68 -9.87 -2.97
N GLY A 39 -6.82 -11.18 -2.76
CA GLY A 39 -8.08 -11.78 -2.34
C GLY A 39 -8.56 -11.25 -1.01
N GLN A 40 -7.69 -11.16 0.01
CA GLN A 40 -8.07 -10.59 1.31
C GLN A 40 -8.37 -9.09 1.24
N VAL A 41 -7.60 -8.33 0.46
CA VAL A 41 -7.86 -6.90 0.21
C VAL A 41 -9.26 -6.71 -0.39
N ALA A 42 -9.62 -7.54 -1.38
CA ALA A 42 -10.90 -7.50 -2.06
C ALA A 42 -12.11 -7.98 -1.23
N GLN A 43 -11.89 -8.81 -0.22
CA GLN A 43 -12.93 -9.33 0.68
C GLN A 43 -13.24 -8.39 1.84
N ARG A 44 -12.25 -7.61 2.32
CA ARG A 44 -12.52 -6.59 3.32
C ARG A 44 -13.47 -5.56 2.70
N PHE A 45 -14.43 -5.09 3.48
CA PHE A 45 -15.40 -4.08 3.06
C PHE A 45 -14.70 -2.72 2.83
N LEU A 46 -14.02 -2.59 1.69
CA LEU A 46 -13.43 -1.33 1.27
C LEU A 46 -14.56 -0.35 0.95
N PRO A 47 -14.57 0.85 1.55
CA PRO A 47 -15.54 1.87 1.19
C PRO A 47 -15.29 2.32 -0.27
N PRO A 48 -16.32 2.79 -0.99
CA PRO A 48 -16.18 3.30 -2.35
C PRO A 48 -15.55 4.70 -2.42
N GLU A 49 -15.22 5.26 -1.27
CA GLU A 49 -14.67 6.59 -1.03
C GLU A 49 -13.75 6.49 0.18
N ARG A 50 -12.51 6.95 0.03
CA ARG A 50 -11.44 6.78 1.02
C ARG A 50 -10.92 8.12 1.52
N THR A 51 -11.21 8.43 2.78
CA THR A 51 -10.48 9.46 3.52
C THR A 51 -9.13 8.91 3.98
N VAL A 52 -8.05 9.60 3.64
CA VAL A 52 -6.64 9.27 3.95
C VAL A 52 -5.84 10.58 4.03
N HIS A 53 -4.65 10.60 4.64
CA HIS A 53 -3.79 11.80 4.59
C HIS A 53 -3.34 12.16 3.16
N HIS A 54 -2.79 13.37 2.97
CA HIS A 54 -2.30 13.82 1.66
C HIS A 54 -1.21 12.87 1.11
N PRO A 55 -1.27 12.41 -0.17
CA PRO A 55 -0.44 11.33 -0.67
C PRO A 55 1.08 11.57 -0.66
N ASP A 56 1.54 12.80 -0.50
CA ASP A 56 2.97 13.13 -0.38
C ASP A 56 3.50 13.05 1.06
N SER A 57 2.62 12.98 2.05
CA SER A 57 2.97 12.82 3.46
C SER A 57 3.45 11.39 3.75
N LEU A 58 4.22 11.25 4.84
CA LEU A 58 4.68 9.96 5.36
C LEU A 58 4.15 9.83 6.78
N GLN A 59 3.10 9.04 6.99
CA GLN A 59 2.56 8.80 8.33
C GLN A 59 2.74 7.34 8.76
N ASP A 60 2.43 6.39 7.88
CA ASP A 60 2.51 4.96 8.20
C ASP A 60 3.92 4.39 7.99
N LEU A 61 4.84 5.14 7.37
CA LEU A 61 6.21 4.73 7.07
C LEU A 61 7.24 5.69 7.67
N THR A 62 8.03 5.19 8.61
CA THR A 62 9.27 5.82 9.07
C THR A 62 10.49 5.18 8.40
N VAL A 63 11.34 6.02 7.80
CA VAL A 63 12.65 5.62 7.27
C VAL A 63 13.73 6.36 8.04
N THR A 64 14.62 5.62 8.71
CA THR A 64 15.75 6.19 9.46
C THR A 64 17.08 5.63 8.96
N GLU A 65 18.11 6.47 9.01
CA GLU A 65 19.48 6.03 8.72
C GLU A 65 20.11 5.46 9.99
N GLY A 66 20.50 4.18 9.96
CA GLY A 66 21.47 3.63 10.90
C GLY A 66 22.90 3.86 10.42
N ASP A 67 23.86 3.20 11.07
CA ASP A 67 25.29 3.33 10.77
C ASP A 67 25.60 2.87 9.33
N ASP A 68 25.39 1.58 9.05
CA ASP A 68 25.67 0.96 7.74
C ASP A 68 24.43 0.70 6.85
N LYS A 69 23.22 0.81 7.41
CA LYS A 69 21.96 0.39 6.77
C LYS A 69 20.81 1.33 7.08
N LEU A 70 19.79 1.34 6.21
CA LEU A 70 18.52 1.99 6.50
C LEU A 70 17.61 1.06 7.32
N LYS A 71 16.85 1.66 8.23
CA LYS A 71 15.75 1.01 8.94
C LYS A 71 14.44 1.50 8.34
N TYR A 72 13.57 0.56 7.98
CA TYR A 72 12.18 0.80 7.59
C TYR A 72 11.30 0.30 8.71
N GLN A 73 10.42 1.17 9.20
CA GLN A 73 9.40 0.82 10.17
C GLN A 73 8.05 1.28 9.64
N LEU A 74 7.14 0.34 9.48
CA LEU A 74 5.74 0.62 9.19
C LEU A 74 4.94 0.64 10.50
N GLU A 75 3.87 1.43 10.59
CA GLU A 75 2.91 1.35 11.73
C GLU A 75 2.24 -0.04 11.79
N ARG A 76 1.95 -0.61 10.61
CA ARG A 76 1.27 -1.89 10.41
C ARG A 76 1.96 -2.71 9.32
N ASP A 77 1.40 -3.86 8.95
CA ASP A 77 1.89 -4.61 7.79
C ASP A 77 1.64 -3.86 6.45
N TYR A 78 2.41 -4.22 5.42
CA TYR A 78 2.32 -3.63 4.09
C TYR A 78 0.97 -3.89 3.40
N GLN A 79 0.31 -5.02 3.70
CA GLN A 79 -1.05 -5.28 3.21
C GLN A 79 -2.05 -4.27 3.80
N SER A 80 -1.93 -3.91 5.07
CA SER A 80 -2.74 -2.89 5.74
C SER A 80 -2.51 -1.50 5.12
N LEU A 81 -1.27 -1.16 4.77
CA LEU A 81 -0.95 0.06 4.02
C LEU A 81 -1.62 0.07 2.63
N VAL A 82 -1.52 -1.04 1.87
CA VAL A 82 -2.23 -1.19 0.59
C VAL A 82 -3.74 -1.03 0.77
N GLN A 83 -4.32 -1.57 1.84
CA GLN A 83 -5.76 -1.48 2.12
C GLN A 83 -6.23 -0.07 2.51
N LYS A 84 -5.41 0.71 3.24
CA LYS A 84 -5.68 2.13 3.55
C LYS A 84 -5.82 2.92 2.25
N TRP A 85 -4.86 2.75 1.35
CA TRP A 85 -4.82 3.37 0.04
C TRP A 85 -5.75 2.73 -1.01
N SER A 86 -6.54 1.70 -0.64
CA SER A 86 -7.46 1.01 -1.55
C SER A 86 -8.93 1.37 -1.33
N SER A 87 -9.62 1.67 -2.42
CA SER A 87 -11.03 2.05 -2.50
C SER A 87 -11.79 1.03 -3.36
N SER A 88 -13.02 0.68 -3.00
CA SER A 88 -13.92 -0.05 -3.91
C SER A 88 -14.56 0.92 -4.91
N TYR A 89 -15.43 0.45 -5.82
CA TYR A 89 -16.13 1.34 -6.75
C TYR A 89 -17.60 1.58 -6.37
N ARG A 90 -18.06 2.81 -6.59
CA ARG A 90 -19.48 3.15 -6.75
C ARG A 90 -19.85 2.98 -8.22
N ARG A 91 -20.89 2.19 -8.53
CA ARG A 91 -21.43 2.09 -9.90
C ARG A 91 -22.33 3.29 -10.18
N LEU A 92 -22.11 3.96 -11.31
CA LEU A 92 -22.94 5.05 -11.82
C LEU A 92 -23.75 4.57 -13.03
N GLY A 93 -25.06 4.81 -13.02
CA GLY A 93 -25.98 4.48 -14.12
C GLY A 93 -27.11 3.51 -13.73
N ALA A 94 -28.11 3.38 -14.60
CA ALA A 94 -29.28 2.54 -14.37
C ALA A 94 -28.97 1.05 -14.59
N GLY A 95 -28.92 0.29 -13.50
CA GLY A 95 -28.81 -1.17 -13.48
C GLY A 95 -28.96 -1.68 -12.06
N ARG A 96 -29.41 -2.92 -11.87
CA ARG A 96 -29.52 -3.51 -10.53
C ARG A 96 -28.16 -3.47 -9.83
N SER A 97 -28.16 -3.20 -8.53
CA SER A 97 -27.00 -3.28 -7.63
C SER A 97 -26.59 -4.73 -7.40
N VAL A 98 -26.19 -5.42 -8.49
CA VAL A 98 -25.54 -6.72 -8.40
C VAL A 98 -24.24 -6.52 -7.64
N GLN A 99 -24.23 -7.05 -6.42
CA GLN A 99 -23.14 -7.52 -5.56
C GLN A 99 -21.81 -6.76 -5.73
N GLN A 100 -21.30 -6.15 -4.65
CA GLN A 100 -19.97 -5.54 -4.61
C GLN A 100 -18.97 -6.50 -5.26
N SER A 101 -18.49 -6.16 -6.46
CA SER A 101 -17.41 -6.94 -7.04
C SER A 101 -16.19 -6.70 -6.17
N GLN A 102 -15.45 -7.77 -5.95
CA GLN A 102 -14.10 -7.81 -5.37
C GLN A 102 -13.10 -6.84 -6.05
N THR A 103 -13.51 -6.18 -7.14
CA THR A 103 -12.76 -5.10 -7.78
C THR A 103 -12.53 -3.89 -6.88
N TYR A 104 -11.25 -3.58 -6.66
CA TYR A 104 -10.80 -2.39 -5.96
C TYR A 104 -9.72 -1.65 -6.77
N ALA A 105 -9.45 -0.41 -6.41
CA ALA A 105 -8.32 0.35 -6.92
C ALA A 105 -7.43 0.81 -5.75
N THR A 106 -6.11 0.86 -5.96
CA THR A 106 -5.12 1.34 -5.01
C THR A 106 -4.46 2.59 -5.59
N PHE A 107 -4.59 3.73 -4.92
CA PHE A 107 -3.85 4.94 -5.24
C PHE A 107 -2.43 4.81 -4.67
N TRP A 108 -1.39 5.02 -5.48
CA TRP A 108 -0.02 4.95 -4.98
C TRP A 108 0.40 6.28 -4.37
N SER A 109 0.41 6.34 -3.04
CA SER A 109 1.04 7.41 -2.25
C SER A 109 2.56 7.29 -2.22
N LEU A 110 3.23 8.33 -1.71
CA LEU A 110 4.66 8.33 -1.50
C LEU A 110 5.08 7.22 -0.54
N GLU A 111 4.43 7.08 0.63
CA GLU A 111 4.75 6.03 1.60
C GLU A 111 4.60 4.62 1.00
N LEU A 112 3.55 4.34 0.22
CA LEU A 112 3.39 3.05 -0.47
C LEU A 112 4.47 2.85 -1.54
N ALA A 113 4.80 3.89 -2.30
CA ALA A 113 5.87 3.87 -3.29
C ALA A 113 7.26 3.64 -2.66
N LEU A 114 7.53 4.13 -1.45
CA LEU A 114 8.79 3.87 -0.73
C LEU A 114 8.79 2.51 -0.04
N ALA A 115 7.70 2.11 0.64
CA ALA A 115 7.58 0.84 1.36
C ALA A 115 7.74 -0.37 0.43
N SER A 116 7.21 -0.28 -0.79
CA SER A 116 7.33 -1.31 -1.84
C SER A 116 8.78 -1.63 -2.26
N LEU A 117 9.77 -0.76 -1.98
CA LEU A 117 11.19 -1.09 -2.18
C LEU A 117 11.65 -2.28 -1.33
N GLN A 118 10.98 -2.59 -0.22
CA GLN A 118 11.32 -3.75 0.61
C GLN A 118 10.92 -5.08 -0.05
N PRO A 119 9.66 -5.33 -0.46
CA PRO A 119 9.33 -6.56 -1.20
C PRO A 119 9.92 -6.62 -2.61
N GLU A 120 10.19 -5.49 -3.29
CA GLU A 120 10.76 -5.49 -4.64
C GLU A 120 12.26 -5.83 -4.68
N VAL A 121 13.06 -5.26 -3.78
CA VAL A 121 14.55 -5.34 -3.84
C VAL A 121 15.21 -5.57 -2.48
N GLY A 122 14.44 -5.81 -1.41
CA GLY A 122 14.97 -6.08 -0.08
C GLY A 122 15.77 -4.91 0.51
N ILE A 123 15.30 -3.68 0.33
CA ILE A 123 16.07 -2.45 0.59
C ILE A 123 16.76 -2.37 1.96
N VAL A 124 16.17 -2.91 3.04
CA VAL A 124 16.80 -2.91 4.39
C VAL A 124 18.04 -3.81 4.48
N SER A 125 18.22 -4.74 3.54
CA SER A 125 19.40 -5.61 3.49
C SER A 125 20.62 -4.92 2.89
N LEU A 126 20.40 -3.87 2.08
CA LEU A 126 21.41 -3.16 1.30
C LEU A 126 22.26 -2.23 2.18
N ARG A 127 23.45 -1.87 1.66
CA ARG A 127 24.26 -0.79 2.23
C ARG A 127 23.55 0.55 2.07
N LYS A 128 23.71 1.42 3.07
CA LYS A 128 23.13 2.76 3.19
C LYS A 128 23.17 3.58 1.90
N GLU A 129 24.31 3.62 1.21
CA GLU A 129 24.50 4.40 -0.03
C GLU A 129 23.57 3.92 -1.14
N LYS A 130 23.48 2.59 -1.32
CA LYS A 130 22.64 1.99 -2.36
C LYS A 130 21.16 2.08 -2.03
N ALA A 131 20.80 1.94 -0.76
CA ALA A 131 19.45 2.13 -0.29
C ALA A 131 18.98 3.59 -0.50
N ARG A 132 19.85 4.57 -0.22
CA ARG A 132 19.59 6.00 -0.49
C ARG A 132 19.43 6.29 -1.98
N GLU A 133 20.28 5.73 -2.85
CA GLU A 133 20.15 5.85 -4.31
C GLU A 133 18.77 5.37 -4.81
N LEU A 134 18.27 4.25 -4.25
CA LEU A 134 16.98 3.67 -4.61
C LEU A 134 15.79 4.48 -4.08
N LEU A 135 15.88 5.01 -2.85
CA LEU A 135 14.92 5.96 -2.30
C LEU A 135 14.78 7.20 -3.19
N GLU A 136 15.88 7.86 -3.52
CA GLU A 136 15.85 9.07 -4.34
C GLU A 136 15.35 8.80 -5.76
N ARG A 137 15.71 7.64 -6.35
CA ARG A 137 15.13 7.19 -7.62
C ARG A 137 13.63 7.01 -7.53
N ARG A 138 13.12 6.42 -6.44
CA ARG A 138 11.68 6.18 -6.22
C ARG A 138 10.93 7.50 -6.02
N ARG A 139 11.43 8.40 -5.16
CA ARG A 139 10.90 9.77 -4.97
C ARG A 139 10.81 10.52 -6.31
N LYS A 140 11.89 10.52 -7.10
CA LYS A 140 11.97 11.16 -8.43
C LYS A 140 11.11 10.50 -9.52
N SER A 141 10.70 9.25 -9.33
CA SER A 141 9.72 8.59 -10.21
C SER A 141 8.30 8.96 -9.81
N TYR A 142 8.01 8.93 -8.51
CA TYR A 142 6.72 9.27 -7.92
C TYR A 142 6.29 10.71 -8.21
N SER A 143 7.21 11.68 -8.11
CA SER A 143 6.91 13.10 -8.41
C SER A 143 6.59 13.41 -9.88
N LYS A 144 6.67 12.43 -10.80
CA LYS A 144 6.37 12.62 -12.23
C LYS A 144 5.00 12.10 -12.65
N THR A 145 4.50 11.05 -11.99
CA THR A 145 3.29 10.36 -12.43
C THR A 145 2.47 9.89 -11.25
N ILE A 146 1.17 10.20 -11.28
CA ILE A 146 0.20 9.55 -10.41
C ILE A 146 0.01 8.13 -10.92
N GLN A 147 0.21 7.13 -10.07
CA GLN A 147 -0.03 5.72 -10.39
C GLN A 147 -1.25 5.22 -9.63
N ILE A 148 -2.17 4.57 -10.34
CA ILE A 148 -3.31 3.86 -9.74
C ILE A 148 -3.36 2.46 -10.31
N ASP A 149 -3.35 1.45 -9.44
CA ASP A 149 -3.63 0.08 -9.82
C ASP A 149 -5.10 -0.24 -9.64
N VAL A 150 -5.72 -0.86 -10.64
CA VAL A 150 -7.09 -1.39 -10.53
C VAL A 150 -7.02 -2.91 -10.63
N TYR A 151 -7.40 -3.57 -9.54
CA TYR A 151 -7.46 -5.01 -9.41
C TYR A 151 -8.84 -5.45 -9.87
N TRP A 152 -8.99 -5.75 -11.16
CA TRP A 152 -10.29 -6.04 -11.76
C TRP A 152 -10.64 -7.52 -11.62
N PHE A 153 -11.60 -7.85 -10.76
CA PHE A 153 -12.10 -9.21 -10.58
C PHE A 153 -13.12 -9.57 -11.68
N THR A 154 -13.07 -10.80 -12.16
CA THR A 154 -13.74 -11.25 -13.38
C THR A 154 -14.60 -12.50 -13.15
N GLY A 155 -15.79 -12.52 -13.76
CA GLY A 155 -16.54 -13.76 -13.95
C GLY A 155 -15.95 -14.59 -15.10
N ARG A 156 -16.32 -15.88 -15.19
CA ARG A 156 -15.87 -16.79 -16.25
C ARG A 156 -15.99 -16.16 -17.65
N GLY A 157 -14.91 -16.24 -18.42
CA GLY A 157 -14.87 -15.75 -19.81
C GLY A 157 -14.60 -14.25 -20.00
N ALA A 158 -14.59 -13.44 -18.93
CA ALA A 158 -14.19 -12.03 -19.02
C ALA A 158 -12.66 -11.87 -18.86
N ASN A 159 -12.04 -11.03 -19.70
CA ASN A 159 -10.57 -10.88 -19.70
C ASN A 159 -10.01 -9.95 -18.60
N GLY A 160 -10.84 -9.11 -17.97
CA GLY A 160 -10.44 -8.18 -16.90
C GLY A 160 -9.60 -6.99 -17.36
N ILE A 161 -9.52 -6.74 -18.67
CA ILE A 161 -8.72 -5.65 -19.22
C ILE A 161 -9.57 -4.36 -19.23
N ILE A 162 -9.09 -3.34 -18.53
CA ILE A 162 -9.62 -1.97 -18.57
C ILE A 162 -8.60 -0.94 -19.12
N ALA A 163 -7.46 -1.42 -19.60
CA ALA A 163 -6.48 -0.63 -20.35
C ALA A 163 -6.64 -0.90 -21.87
N GLY A 164 -6.89 0.14 -22.67
CA GLY A 164 -6.94 0.03 -24.14
C GLY A 164 -7.81 1.08 -24.82
N PRO A 165 -7.80 1.16 -26.18
CA PRO A 165 -8.42 2.25 -26.94
C PRO A 165 -9.92 2.45 -26.74
N SER A 166 -10.62 1.39 -26.31
CA SER A 166 -12.07 1.38 -26.08
C SER A 166 -12.46 1.55 -24.60
N ALA A 167 -11.51 1.44 -23.67
CA ALA A 167 -11.72 1.80 -22.28
C ALA A 167 -11.60 3.32 -22.13
N ARG A 168 -12.58 3.95 -21.50
CA ARG A 168 -12.61 5.41 -21.29
C ARG A 168 -12.37 5.73 -19.83
N THR A 169 -11.12 5.54 -19.42
CA THR A 169 -10.64 5.91 -18.08
C THR A 169 -10.32 7.41 -18.03
N VAL A 170 -10.71 8.07 -16.93
CA VAL A 170 -10.35 9.45 -16.57
C VAL A 170 -9.99 9.51 -15.09
N LEU A 171 -9.09 10.41 -14.75
CA LEU A 171 -8.81 10.82 -13.38
C LEU A 171 -9.24 12.27 -13.22
N ARG A 172 -10.14 12.58 -12.28
CA ARG A 172 -10.44 13.95 -11.86
C ARG A 172 -9.61 14.25 -10.62
N VAL A 173 -8.98 15.42 -10.59
CA VAL A 173 -8.16 15.92 -9.47
C VAL A 173 -8.55 17.38 -9.27
N GLY A 174 -9.36 17.66 -8.24
CA GLY A 174 -10.13 18.91 -8.16
C GLY A 174 -10.95 19.15 -9.44
N ASP A 175 -10.70 20.29 -10.11
CA ASP A 175 -11.32 20.66 -11.39
C ASP A 175 -10.62 20.05 -12.64
N ARG A 176 -9.40 19.52 -12.50
CA ARG A 176 -8.62 19.01 -13.64
C ARG A 176 -9.07 17.60 -14.01
N THR A 177 -9.32 17.35 -15.30
CA THR A 177 -9.62 16.01 -15.83
C THR A 177 -8.47 15.50 -16.69
N LEU A 178 -7.86 14.40 -16.23
CA LEU A 178 -6.66 13.81 -16.80
C LEU A 178 -6.96 12.49 -17.52
N ARG A 179 -6.16 12.19 -18.54
CA ARG A 179 -6.12 10.88 -19.23
C ARG A 179 -4.85 10.14 -18.84
N PRO A 180 -4.87 8.79 -18.80
CA PRO A 180 -3.66 8.03 -18.57
C PRO A 180 -2.70 8.22 -19.76
N THR A 181 -1.45 8.55 -19.49
CA THR A 181 -0.36 8.61 -20.49
C THR A 181 0.23 7.22 -20.76
N ARG A 182 0.13 6.31 -19.78
CA ARG A 182 0.43 4.88 -19.94
C ARG A 182 -0.64 4.06 -19.22
N ALA A 183 -1.04 2.94 -19.80
CA ALA A 183 -2.00 2.01 -19.21
C ALA A 183 -1.57 0.58 -19.55
N ASP A 184 -1.06 -0.14 -18.55
CA ASP A 184 -0.57 -1.49 -18.67
C ASP A 184 -1.53 -2.48 -17.99
N HIS A 185 -1.36 -3.77 -18.25
CA HIS A 185 -2.08 -4.81 -17.51
C HIS A 185 -1.21 -6.04 -17.30
N GLY A 186 -1.36 -6.67 -16.14
CA GLY A 186 -0.71 -7.94 -15.84
C GLY A 186 -1.38 -9.15 -16.50
N PRO A 187 -0.82 -10.35 -16.31
CA PRO A 187 -1.54 -11.59 -16.61
C PRO A 187 -2.81 -11.72 -15.75
N LEU A 188 -3.73 -12.58 -16.17
CA LEU A 188 -4.82 -13.03 -15.32
C LEU A 188 -4.24 -13.87 -14.16
N ARG A 189 -4.72 -13.64 -12.94
CA ARG A 189 -4.25 -14.31 -11.72
C ARG A 189 -5.42 -14.84 -10.92
N GLU A 190 -5.18 -15.87 -10.12
CA GLU A 190 -6.12 -16.38 -9.14
C GLU A 190 -5.87 -15.72 -7.78
N ALA A 191 -6.96 -15.41 -7.08
CA ALA A 191 -6.96 -14.98 -5.69
C ALA A 191 -7.92 -15.87 -4.89
N TYR A 192 -7.49 -16.32 -3.71
CA TYR A 192 -8.34 -17.05 -2.78
C TYR A 192 -9.34 -16.10 -2.12
N VAL A 193 -10.63 -16.44 -2.19
CA VAL A 193 -11.71 -15.64 -1.62
C VAL A 193 -12.51 -16.39 -0.54
N SER A 194 -13.25 -15.67 0.30
CA SER A 194 -14.02 -16.23 1.40
C SER A 194 -14.96 -17.32 0.91
N GLY A 195 -15.03 -18.43 1.64
CA GLY A 195 -15.72 -19.65 1.23
C GLY A 195 -14.82 -20.69 0.54
N GLY A 196 -13.54 -20.38 0.32
CA GLY A 196 -12.59 -21.32 -0.30
C GLY A 196 -12.64 -21.35 -1.83
N GLU A 197 -13.44 -20.47 -2.44
CA GLU A 197 -13.47 -20.29 -3.89
C GLU A 197 -12.22 -19.54 -4.39
N THR A 198 -11.85 -19.76 -5.65
CA THR A 198 -10.84 -18.96 -6.35
C THR A 198 -11.52 -17.98 -7.30
N ALA A 199 -11.16 -16.71 -7.19
CA ALA A 199 -11.62 -15.66 -8.09
C ALA A 199 -10.50 -15.23 -9.04
N LEU A 200 -10.84 -15.01 -10.31
CA LEU A 200 -9.88 -14.55 -11.32
C LEU A 200 -9.84 -13.03 -11.34
N TYR A 201 -8.67 -12.43 -11.20
CA TYR A 201 -8.46 -10.99 -11.26
C TYR A 201 -7.33 -10.60 -12.24
N ARG A 202 -7.36 -9.35 -12.70
CA ARG A 202 -6.26 -8.74 -13.45
C ARG A 202 -5.91 -7.38 -12.86
N ARG A 203 -4.65 -7.17 -12.51
CA ARG A 203 -4.09 -5.86 -12.18
C ARG A 203 -3.93 -5.04 -13.46
N ASN A 204 -4.54 -3.86 -13.51
CA ASN A 204 -4.39 -2.87 -14.57
C ASN A 204 -3.68 -1.65 -13.95
N THR A 205 -2.52 -1.25 -14.47
CA THR A 205 -1.72 -0.15 -13.91
C THR A 205 -1.86 1.09 -14.78
N LEU A 206 -2.35 2.17 -14.19
CA LEU A 206 -2.67 3.42 -14.87
C LEU A 206 -1.72 4.51 -14.41
N HIS A 207 -1.03 5.15 -15.35
CA HIS A 207 -0.15 6.28 -15.09
C HIS A 207 -0.76 7.56 -15.67
N PHE A 208 -0.94 8.58 -14.83
CA PHE A 208 -1.44 9.90 -15.20
C PHE A 208 -0.33 10.94 -15.03
N PRO A 209 -0.33 12.04 -15.80
CA PRO A 209 0.63 13.12 -15.61
C PRO A 209 0.40 13.76 -14.24
N ARG A 210 1.46 13.89 -13.43
CA ARG A 210 1.37 14.57 -12.14
C ARG A 210 1.57 16.09 -12.28
N THR A 211 2.45 16.52 -13.18
CA THR A 211 2.61 17.93 -13.54
C THR A 211 1.84 18.25 -14.81
N VAL A 212 1.00 19.29 -14.77
CA VAL A 212 0.27 19.82 -15.92
C VAL A 212 0.43 21.34 -15.95
N GLU A 213 0.95 21.87 -17.05
CA GLU A 213 1.26 23.30 -17.25
C GLU A 213 2.26 23.86 -16.21
N GLY A 214 3.15 23.01 -15.71
CA GLY A 214 4.16 23.36 -14.70
C GLY A 214 3.69 23.22 -13.25
N THR A 215 2.39 23.11 -13.00
CA THR A 215 1.80 22.89 -11.67
C THR A 215 1.68 21.40 -11.37
N ASP A 216 2.05 20.97 -10.16
CA ASP A 216 1.69 19.65 -9.63
C ASP A 216 0.20 19.62 -9.30
N VAL A 217 -0.55 18.69 -9.90
CA VAL A 217 -2.00 18.64 -9.76
C VAL A 217 -2.47 18.19 -8.38
N LEU A 218 -1.58 17.61 -7.55
CA LEU A 218 -1.95 17.13 -6.21
C LEU A 218 -1.83 18.20 -5.12
N THR A 219 -1.00 19.23 -5.30
CA THR A 219 -0.66 20.22 -4.27
C THR A 219 -1.87 20.97 -3.71
N ASP A 220 -2.75 21.45 -4.60
CA ASP A 220 -3.96 22.21 -4.22
C ASP A 220 -5.26 21.37 -4.37
N SER A 221 -5.13 20.04 -4.43
CA SER A 221 -6.27 19.12 -4.52
C SER A 221 -6.74 18.70 -3.15
N ALA A 222 -8.06 18.58 -2.94
CA ALA A 222 -8.65 17.91 -1.78
C ALA A 222 -9.13 16.48 -2.10
N ASP A 223 -9.42 16.18 -3.37
CA ASP A 223 -9.95 14.89 -3.81
C ASP A 223 -9.37 14.40 -5.15
N VAL A 224 -9.38 13.08 -5.30
CA VAL A 224 -9.06 12.36 -6.53
C VAL A 224 -10.14 11.33 -6.83
N GLU A 225 -10.66 11.37 -8.05
CA GLU A 225 -11.70 10.46 -8.53
C GLU A 225 -11.27 9.75 -9.81
N LEU A 226 -11.05 8.44 -9.75
CA LEU A 226 -10.87 7.59 -10.92
C LEU A 226 -12.25 7.13 -11.43
N THR A 227 -12.62 7.52 -12.64
CA THR A 227 -13.78 6.92 -13.34
C THR A 227 -13.28 6.01 -14.46
N VAL A 228 -13.65 4.73 -14.37
CA VAL A 228 -13.48 3.72 -15.42
C VAL A 228 -14.81 3.56 -16.16
N ARG A 229 -14.76 3.51 -17.49
CA ARG A 229 -15.89 3.10 -18.33
C ARG A 229 -15.43 2.02 -19.31
N ARG A 230 -16.04 0.84 -19.19
CA ARG A 230 -15.74 -0.32 -20.02
C ARG A 230 -16.43 -0.24 -21.39
N SER A 231 -15.77 -0.80 -22.41
CA SER A 231 -16.36 -0.91 -23.75
C SER A 231 -17.60 -1.82 -23.72
N GLY A 232 -18.61 -1.48 -24.52
CA GLY A 232 -19.87 -2.23 -24.61
C GLY A 232 -20.81 -2.09 -23.41
N LEU A 233 -20.41 -1.38 -22.35
CA LEU A 233 -21.24 -1.15 -21.16
C LEU A 233 -21.62 0.33 -21.01
N SER A 234 -22.83 0.57 -20.50
CA SER A 234 -23.33 1.89 -20.12
C SER A 234 -22.90 2.32 -18.72
N SER A 235 -22.52 1.36 -17.86
CA SER A 235 -22.05 1.62 -16.50
C SER A 235 -20.72 2.37 -16.49
N ARG A 236 -20.52 3.13 -15.42
CA ARG A 236 -19.23 3.72 -15.05
C ARG A 236 -18.92 3.28 -13.63
N GLU A 237 -17.67 2.92 -13.38
CA GLU A 237 -17.19 2.50 -12.09
C GLU A 237 -16.27 3.62 -11.54
N ARG A 238 -16.68 4.24 -10.44
CA ARG A 238 -15.99 5.36 -9.77
C ARG A 238 -15.27 4.86 -8.53
N PHE A 239 -13.99 5.14 -8.41
CA PHE A 239 -13.19 4.99 -7.18
C PHE A 239 -12.78 6.38 -6.71
N SER A 240 -12.91 6.67 -5.41
CA SER A 240 -12.64 7.99 -4.86
C SER A 240 -11.70 7.93 -3.65
N TRP A 241 -10.82 8.93 -3.57
CA TRP A 241 -9.98 9.25 -2.43
C TRP A 241 -10.11 10.74 -2.11
N THR A 242 -10.10 11.08 -0.84
CA THR A 242 -10.21 12.44 -0.31
C THR A 242 -9.16 12.59 0.77
N TRP A 243 -8.50 13.75 0.82
CA TRP A 243 -7.47 13.99 1.82
C TRP A 243 -8.09 14.41 3.15
N GLU A 244 -7.46 14.01 4.25
CA GLU A 244 -7.70 14.58 5.57
C GLU A 244 -7.17 16.02 5.57
N ASP A 245 -8.01 16.99 5.95
CA ASP A 245 -7.58 18.38 6.12
C ASP A 245 -6.51 18.45 7.23
N GLU A 246 -5.32 19.00 6.90
CA GLU A 246 -4.32 19.37 7.90
C GLU A 246 -4.79 20.64 8.63
N GLY A 247 -5.53 20.44 9.73
CA GLY A 247 -6.10 21.52 10.58
C GLY A 247 -5.12 22.16 11.57
#